data_AF-A0A511FSL0-F1
#
_entry.id   AF-A0A511FSL0-F1
#
_cell.length_a   1.000
_cell.length_b   1.000
_cell.length_c   1.000
_cell.angle_alpha   90.00
_cell.angle_beta   90.00
_cell.angle_gamma   90.00
#
_symmetry.space_group_name_H-M   'P 1'
#
loop_
_entity.id
_entity.type
_entity.pdbx_description
1 polymer ?
#
loop_
_entity_poly.entity_id
_entity_poly.type
_entity_poly.pdbx_seq_one_letter_code
_entity_poly.pdbx_strand_id
1 'polypeptide(L)' 'MKFTTSGTAAETVLDFYKQAIPAASVARAIAFAVEQPDDVDVNAIVIRPTAQQF' A
#
# COMPACT_ATOMS: atom_id res chain seq x y z
N MET A 1 11.95 20.97 25.23
CA MET A 1 12.51 20.19 24.10
C MET A 1 11.46 20.19 23.00
N LYS A 2 11.65 20.98 21.94
CA LYS A 2 10.66 21.18 20.87
C LYS A 2 10.99 20.16 19.78
N PHE A 3 10.17 19.12 19.62
CA PHE A 3 10.33 18.17 18.51
C PHE A 3 9.86 18.83 17.22
N THR A 4 10.67 19.73 16.66
CA THR A 4 10.44 20.28 15.33
C THR A 4 11.33 19.54 14.36
N THR A 5 10.73 18.95 13.33
CA THR A 5 11.39 18.25 12.25
C THR A 5 12.29 19.21 11.45
N SER A 6 13.59 19.20 11.73
CA SER A 6 14.59 19.88 10.91
C SER A 6 15.03 18.98 9.76
N GLY A 7 14.88 19.47 8.52
CA GLY A 7 15.76 19.16 7.38
C GLY A 7 15.87 17.74 6.82
N THR A 8 15.22 16.71 7.37
CA THR A 8 15.33 15.33 6.87
C THR A 8 14.03 14.54 6.94
N ALA A 9 13.08 14.94 7.79
CA ALA A 9 11.84 14.18 7.98
C ALA A 9 10.87 14.29 6.80
N ALA A 10 10.80 15.45 6.14
CA ALA A 10 10.02 15.60 4.93
C ALA A 10 10.56 14.70 3.81
N GLU A 11 11.88 14.64 3.64
CA GLU A 11 12.54 13.76 2.66
C GLU A 11 12.32 12.28 3.00
N THR A 12 12.39 11.92 4.27
CA THR A 12 12.11 10.54 4.74
C THR A 12 10.68 10.12 4.42
N VAL A 13 9.70 11.02 4.64
CA VAL A 13 8.30 10.77 4.28
C VAL A 13 8.12 10.64 2.76
N LEU A 14 8.78 11.49 1.98
CA LEU A 14 8.77 11.41 0.51
C LEU A 14 9.39 10.10 0.00
N ASP A 15 10.51 9.66 0.56
CA ASP A 15 11.14 8.39 0.20
C ASP A 15 10.28 7.19 0.59
N PHE A 16 9.57 7.26 1.70
CA PHE A 16 8.57 6.25 2.07
C PHE A 16 7.43 6.17 1.04
N TYR A 17 6.95 7.31 0.53
CA TYR A 17 5.95 7.31 -0.54
C TYR A 17 6.46 6.74 -1.87
N LYS A 18 7.77 6.76 -2.16
CA LYS A 18 8.34 6.10 -3.35
C LYS A 18 8.20 4.57 -3.29
N GLN A 19 8.04 4.00 -2.10
CA GLN A 19 7.79 2.57 -1.89
C GLN A 19 6.30 2.23 -1.81
N ALA A 20 5.42 3.21 -2.05
CA ALA A 20 3.98 3.01 -2.00
C ALA A 20 3.50 1.98 -3.04
N ILE A 21 2.43 1.28 -2.69
CA ILE A 21 1.74 0.38 -3.61
C ILE A 21 1.08 1.24 -4.71
N PRO A 22 1.32 0.96 -6.00
CA PRO A 22 0.63 1.67 -7.08
C PRO A 22 -0.88 1.52 -6.98
N ALA A 23 -1.64 2.59 -7.20
CA ALA A 23 -3.11 2.56 -7.17
C ALA A 23 -3.70 1.49 -8.12
N ALA A 24 -3.07 1.28 -9.28
CA ALA A 24 -3.45 0.23 -10.22
C ALA A 24 -3.33 -1.19 -9.66
N SER A 25 -2.44 -1.44 -8.68
CA SER A 25 -2.37 -2.74 -8.01
C SER A 25 -3.59 -2.97 -7.11
N VAL A 26 -4.08 -1.93 -6.43
CA VAL A 26 -5.32 -2.01 -5.64
C VAL A 26 -6.53 -2.20 -6.55
N ALA A 27 -6.60 -1.47 -7.67
CA ALA A 27 -7.69 -1.61 -8.64
C ALA A 27 -7.78 -3.04 -9.21
N ARG A 28 -6.63 -3.66 -9.52
CA ARG A 28 -6.59 -5.05 -9.98
C ARG A 28 -7.02 -6.04 -8.91
N ALA A 29 -6.66 -5.82 -7.65
CA ALA A 29 -7.13 -6.66 -6.54
C ALA A 29 -8.65 -6.58 -6.36
N ILE A 30 -9.23 -5.39 -6.51
CA ILE A 30 -10.69 -5.21 -6.48
C ILE A 30 -11.34 -5.92 -7.67
N ALA A 31 -10.81 -5.76 -8.88
CA ALA A 31 -11.33 -6.45 -10.07
C ALA A 31 -11.33 -7.98 -9.87
N PHE A 32 -10.25 -8.52 -9.31
CA PHE A 32 -10.15 -9.93 -8.96
C PHE A 32 -11.22 -10.39 -7.96
N ALA A 33 -11.59 -9.56 -6.96
CA ALA A 33 -12.67 -9.92 -6.04
C ALA A 33 -14.05 -9.89 -6.72
N VAL A 34 -14.29 -8.90 -7.59
CA VAL A 34 -15.59 -8.70 -8.26
C VAL A 34 -15.85 -9.76 -9.32
N GLU A 35 -14.82 -10.29 -9.96
CA GLU A 35 -14.97 -11.31 -11.03
C GLU A 35 -15.20 -12.73 -10.51
N GLN A 36 -15.26 -12.94 -9.20
CA GLN A 36 -15.47 -14.28 -8.64
C GLN A 36 -16.90 -14.78 -8.88
N PRO A 37 -17.08 -16.10 -9.07
CA PRO A 37 -18.42 -16.71 -9.18
C PRO A 37 -19.30 -16.46 -7.96
N ASP A 38 -20.62 -16.58 -8.13
CA ASP A 38 -21.63 -16.31 -7.08
C ASP A 38 -21.48 -17.18 -5.81
N ASP A 39 -20.81 -18.33 -5.91
CA ASP A 39 -20.55 -19.25 -4.79
C ASP A 39 -19.22 -19.01 -4.08
N VAL A 40 -18.50 -17.92 -4.43
CA VAL A 40 -17.19 -17.57 -3.87
C VAL A 40 -17.26 -16.24 -3.12
N ASP A 41 -16.86 -16.26 -1.85
CA ASP A 41 -16.75 -15.07 -1.01
C ASP A 41 -15.28 -14.70 -0.75
N VAL A 42 -14.93 -13.44 -1.05
CA VAL A 42 -13.60 -12.88 -0.79
C VAL A 42 -13.65 -11.98 0.45
N ASN A 43 -13.32 -12.57 1.60
CA ASN A 43 -13.36 -11.88 2.89
C ASN A 43 -12.26 -10.82 3.04
N ALA A 44 -11.06 -11.08 2.53
CA ALA A 44 -9.93 -10.16 2.68
C ALA A 44 -8.89 -10.32 1.57
N ILE A 45 -8.28 -9.19 1.19
CA ILE A 45 -7.10 -9.17 0.32
C ILE A 45 -6.01 -8.33 1.01
N VAL A 46 -4.82 -8.93 1.17
CA VAL A 46 -3.65 -8.26 1.74
C VAL A 46 -2.66 -7.93 0.63
N ILE A 47 -2.42 -6.64 0.38
CA ILE A 47 -1.50 -6.16 -0.64
C ILE A 47 -0.30 -5.53 0.05
N ARG A 48 0.91 -5.97 -0.31
CA ARG A 48 2.18 -5.46 0.25
C ARG A 48 3.23 -5.28 -0.84
N PRO A 49 4.12 -4.28 -0.74
CA PRO A 49 5.30 -4.21 -1.60
C PRO A 49 6.22 -5.41 -1.32
N THR A 50 6.72 -6.07 -2.36
CA THR A 50 7.66 -7.19 -2.23
C THR A 50 9.01 -6.77 -1.64
N ALA A 51 9.38 -5.49 -1.80
CA ALA A 51 10.59 -4.90 -1.25
C ALA A 51 10.51 -4.63 0.27
N GLN A 52 9.35 -4.79 0.90
CA GLN A 52 9.19 -4.58 2.34
C GLN A 52 9.89 -5.71 3.12
N GLN A 53 11.10 -5.46 3.62
CA GLN A 53 11.79 -6.34 4.58
C GLN A 53 11.25 -6.12 6.01
N PHE A 54 11.30 -7.18 6.83
CA PHE A 54 10.75 -7.23 8.19
C PHE A 54 11.46 -6.30 9.17
#